data_AF-A0A974SEN8-F1
#
_entry.id   AF-A0A974SEN8-F1
#
_cell.length_a   1.000
_cell.length_b   1.000
_cell.length_c   1.000
_cell.angle_alpha   90.00
_cell.angle_beta   90.00
_cell.angle_gamma   90.00
#
_symmetry.space_group_name_H-M   'P 1'
#
loop_
_entity.id
_entity.type
_entity.pdbx_description
1 polymer ?
#
loop_
_entity_poly.entity_id
_entity_poly.type
_entity_poly.pdbx_seq_one_letter_code
_entity_poly.pdbx_strand_id
1 'polypeptide(L)'
;MVKQMAEKLSRRLVANHIITMEDRRFYTYGLELILNDILIFVVIAVISVVTNTIGITAIFTVVFCVLRAFTGGYHSKSYLGCFLITLLNYLAMLWVVSNLDAAGLAVGCGMMFLATAVIWRLAPIEHRNNPFGDDEKRNTKESAGF
;
A
#
# COMPACT_ATOMS: atom_id res chain seq x y z
N MET A 1 11.60 12.91 -4.42
CA MET A 1 10.69 13.98 -3.96
C MET A 1 10.06 13.65 -2.60
N VAL A 2 9.27 12.57 -2.48
CA VAL A 2 8.63 12.16 -1.20
C VAL A 2 9.61 12.02 -0.03
N LYS A 3 10.74 11.32 -0.25
CA LYS A 3 11.82 11.19 0.74
C LYS A 3 12.34 12.53 1.29
N GLN A 4 12.61 13.49 0.40
CA GLN A 4 13.09 14.81 0.81
C GLN A 4 12.02 15.60 1.61
N MET A 5 10.74 15.41 1.28
CA MET A 5 9.63 16.01 2.03
C MET A 5 9.52 15.38 3.42
N ALA A 6 9.58 14.05 3.52
CA ALA A 6 9.56 13.33 4.78
C ALA A 6 10.76 13.71 5.68
N GLU A 7 11.96 13.83 5.13
CA GLU A 7 13.15 14.27 5.86
C GLU A 7 13.07 15.73 6.33
N LYS A 8 12.42 16.62 5.57
CA LYS A 8 12.14 17.99 6.01
C LYS A 8 11.11 18.00 7.14
N LEU A 9 10.06 17.21 7.03
CA LEU A 9 8.99 17.16 8.01
C LEU A 9 9.47 16.53 9.33
N SER A 10 10.23 15.43 9.26
CA SER A 10 10.81 14.80 10.44
C SER A 10 11.81 15.71 11.16
N ARG A 11 12.59 16.52 10.43
CA ARG A 11 13.42 17.57 11.02
C ARG A 11 12.62 18.63 11.77
N ARG A 12 11.46 19.04 11.23
CA ARG A 12 10.58 20.01 11.92
C ARG A 12 9.96 19.42 13.18
N LEU A 13 9.57 18.14 13.16
CA LEU A 13 9.04 17.45 14.34
C LEU A 13 10.06 17.39 15.48
N VAL A 14 11.33 17.11 15.14
CA VAL A 14 12.43 17.13 16.11
C VAL A 14 12.70 18.55 16.62
N ALA A 15 12.76 19.55 15.73
CA ALA A 15 12.99 20.94 16.11
C ALA A 15 11.91 21.49 17.06
N ASN A 16 10.70 20.95 16.98
CA ASN A 16 9.58 21.28 17.87
C ASN A 16 9.50 20.39 19.12
N HIS A 17 10.49 19.55 19.37
CA HIS A 17 10.52 18.59 20.49
C HIS A 17 9.32 17.61 20.54
N ILE A 18 8.69 17.33 19.39
CA ILE A 18 7.58 16.38 19.28
C ILE A 18 8.10 14.94 19.25
N ILE A 19 9.24 14.72 18.59
CA ILE A 19 9.89 13.41 18.47
C ILE A 19 11.38 13.51 18.85
N THR A 20 11.95 12.42 19.34
CA THR A 20 13.38 12.34 19.69
C THR A 20 14.26 12.21 18.43
N MET A 21 15.55 12.51 18.57
CA MET A 21 16.52 12.29 17.50
C MET A 21 16.73 10.80 17.19
N GLU A 22 16.63 9.95 18.21
CA GLU A 22 16.76 8.49 18.07
C GLU A 22 15.61 7.92 17.23
N ASP A 23 14.38 8.37 17.48
CA ASP A 23 13.20 7.87 16.78
C ASP A 23 13.00 8.49 15.39
N ARG A 24 13.73 9.56 15.07
CA ARG A 24 13.59 10.31 13.80
C ARG A 24 13.60 9.41 12.57
N ARG A 25 14.39 8.34 12.59
CA ARG A 25 14.49 7.39 11.46
C ARG A 25 13.18 6.65 11.22
N PHE A 26 12.52 6.17 12.28
CA PHE A 26 11.23 5.48 12.19
C PHE A 26 10.13 6.44 11.74
N TYR A 27 10.08 7.65 12.29
CA TYR A 27 9.11 8.66 11.87
C TYR A 27 9.33 9.11 10.42
N THR A 28 10.57 9.25 9.96
CA THR A 28 10.85 9.60 8.55
C THR A 28 10.32 8.51 7.63
N TYR A 29 10.53 7.24 7.96
CA TYR A 29 9.98 6.10 7.20
C TYR A 29 8.44 6.10 7.18
N GLY A 30 7.79 6.29 8.33
CA GLY A 30 6.32 6.37 8.40
C GLY A 30 5.76 7.55 7.60
N LEU A 31 6.43 8.70 7.64
CA LEU A 31 6.07 9.87 6.86
C LEU A 31 6.26 9.66 5.36
N GLU A 32 7.31 8.96 4.93
CA GLU A 32 7.48 8.57 3.52
C GLU A 32 6.30 7.72 3.05
N LEU A 33 5.86 6.77 3.88
CA LEU A 33 4.74 5.88 3.57
C LEU A 33 3.42 6.67 3.43
N ILE A 34 3.12 7.52 4.42
CA ILE A 34 1.90 8.33 4.44
C ILE A 34 1.88 9.30 3.25
N LEU A 35 2.99 10.00 2.99
CA LEU A 35 3.08 10.95 1.87
C LEU A 35 2.93 10.25 0.52
N ASN A 36 3.50 9.05 0.37
CA ASN A 36 3.34 8.26 -0.84
C ASN A 36 1.87 7.84 -1.06
N ASP A 37 1.18 7.41 0.00
CA ASP A 37 -0.21 6.98 -0.10
C ASP A 37 -1.16 8.14 -0.40
N ILE A 38 -0.93 9.31 0.22
CA ILE A 38 -1.66 10.53 -0.12
C ILE A 38 -1.48 10.86 -1.61
N LEU A 39 -0.25 10.79 -2.13
CA LEU A 39 0.01 11.06 -3.55
C LEU A 39 -0.76 10.10 -4.47
N ILE A 40 -0.77 8.80 -4.14
CA ILE A 40 -1.54 7.79 -4.90
C ILE A 40 -3.03 8.12 -4.87
N PHE A 41 -3.60 8.39 -3.70
CA PHE A 41 -5.03 8.69 -3.58
C PHE A 41 -5.43 9.94 -4.34
N VAL A 42 -4.62 11.00 -4.30
CA VAL A 42 -4.87 12.22 -5.07
C VAL A 42 -4.89 11.92 -6.58
N VAL A 43 -3.91 11.17 -7.08
CA VAL A 43 -3.83 10.82 -8.51
C VAL A 43 -5.03 9.97 -8.93
N ILE A 44 -5.38 8.95 -8.16
CA ILE A 44 -6.54 8.07 -8.42
C ILE A 44 -7.85 8.87 -8.38
N ALA A 45 -8.01 9.76 -7.40
CA ALA A 45 -9.19 10.61 -7.28
C ALA A 45 -9.36 11.50 -8.51
N VAL A 46 -8.29 12.18 -8.95
CA VAL A 46 -8.32 13.03 -10.15
C VAL A 46 -8.74 12.22 -11.38
N ILE A 47 -8.13 11.04 -11.59
CA ILE A 47 -8.49 10.17 -12.72
C ILE A 47 -9.96 9.77 -12.62
N SER A 48 -10.45 9.35 -11.46
CA SER A 48 -11.83 8.89 -11.27
C SER A 48 -12.88 9.96 -11.55
N VAL A 49 -12.57 11.22 -11.28
CA VAL A 49 -13.43 12.37 -11.60
C VAL A 49 -13.45 12.61 -13.11
N VAL A 50 -12.28 12.56 -13.76
CA VAL A 50 -12.16 12.73 -15.22
C VAL A 50 -12.86 11.60 -15.98
N THR A 51 -12.77 10.37 -15.51
CA THR A 51 -13.40 9.20 -16.13
C THR A 51 -14.83 8.94 -15.66
N ASN A 52 -15.33 9.71 -14.69
CA ASN A 52 -16.64 9.54 -14.05
C ASN A 52 -16.86 8.12 -13.47
N THR A 53 -15.81 7.50 -12.94
CA THR A 53 -15.80 6.12 -12.38
C THR A 53 -15.70 6.12 -10.86
N ILE A 54 -16.25 7.15 -10.20
CA ILE A 54 -16.08 7.39 -8.75
C ILE A 54 -16.54 6.18 -7.91
N GLY A 55 -17.68 5.58 -8.24
CA GLY A 55 -18.20 4.42 -7.49
C GLY A 55 -17.30 3.18 -7.57
N ILE A 56 -16.84 2.85 -8.78
CA ILE A 56 -15.92 1.74 -9.02
C ILE A 56 -14.57 1.98 -8.33
N THR A 57 -14.10 3.22 -8.38
CA THR A 57 -12.86 3.66 -7.71
C THR A 57 -12.97 3.53 -6.19
N ALA A 58 -14.10 3.90 -5.59
CA ALA A 58 -14.31 3.77 -4.16
C ALA A 58 -14.20 2.31 -3.69
N ILE A 59 -14.82 1.38 -4.43
CA ILE A 59 -14.73 -0.06 -4.14
C ILE A 59 -13.28 -0.54 -4.27
N PHE A 60 -12.59 -0.16 -5.35
CA PHE A 60 -11.18 -0.48 -5.56
C PHE A 60 -10.31 0.03 -4.41
N THR A 61 -10.51 1.28 -3.97
CA THR A 61 -9.77 1.91 -2.87
C THR A 61 -9.98 1.16 -1.56
N VAL A 62 -11.21 0.80 -1.20
CA VAL A 62 -11.49 0.04 0.03
C VAL A 62 -10.81 -1.31 0.00
N VAL A 63 -10.95 -2.06 -1.10
CA VAL A 63 -10.28 -3.36 -1.25
C VAL A 63 -8.77 -3.18 -1.15
N PHE A 64 -8.19 -2.23 -1.89
CA PHE A 64 -6.75 -1.96 -1.88
C PHE A 64 -6.23 -1.58 -0.48
N CYS A 65 -6.96 -0.76 0.29
CA CYS A 65 -6.61 -0.42 1.66
C CYS A 65 -6.56 -1.67 2.57
N VAL A 66 -7.56 -2.55 2.45
CA VAL A 66 -7.61 -3.80 3.20
C VAL A 66 -6.44 -4.70 2.83
N LEU A 67 -6.14 -4.86 1.54
CA LEU A 67 -4.97 -5.61 1.06
C LEU A 67 -3.66 -5.07 1.60
N ARG A 68 -3.52 -3.74 1.59
CA ARG A 68 -2.32 -3.05 2.06
C ARG A 68 -2.13 -3.19 3.57
N ALA A 69 -3.22 -3.16 4.34
CA ALA A 69 -3.18 -3.42 5.78
C ALA A 69 -2.73 -4.85 6.09
N PHE A 70 -3.23 -5.85 5.34
CA PHE A 70 -2.84 -7.25 5.54
C PHE A 70 -1.41 -7.58 5.09
N THR A 71 -0.92 -6.91 4.05
CA THR A 71 0.44 -7.13 3.53
C THR A 71 1.52 -6.40 4.34
N GLY A 72 1.15 -5.76 5.46
CA GLY A 72 2.06 -5.09 6.38
C GLY A 72 2.92 -3.99 5.73
N GLY A 73 2.55 -3.53 4.53
CA GLY A 73 3.38 -2.66 3.72
C GLY A 73 4.74 -3.28 3.36
N TYR A 74 4.79 -4.49 2.79
CA TYR A 74 6.07 -5.10 2.39
C TYR A 74 6.68 -4.53 1.09
N HIS A 75 7.47 -3.47 1.28
CA HIS A 75 8.81 -3.22 0.74
C HIS A 75 9.18 -3.78 -0.66
N SER A 76 8.70 -3.13 -1.72
CA SER A 76 9.56 -3.01 -2.92
C SER A 76 10.70 -2.03 -2.57
N LYS A 77 11.92 -2.26 -3.09
CA LYS A 77 13.14 -1.45 -2.80
C LYS A 77 13.01 0.06 -3.11
N SER A 78 11.84 0.52 -3.56
CA SER A 78 11.56 1.87 -4.02
C SER A 78 10.08 2.18 -3.85
N TYR A 79 9.73 3.18 -3.03
CA TYR A 79 8.36 3.71 -2.92
C TYR A 79 7.76 4.08 -4.28
N LEU A 80 8.60 4.52 -5.22
CA LEU A 80 8.21 4.82 -6.59
C LEU A 80 7.70 3.57 -7.33
N GLY A 81 8.28 2.40 -7.06
CA GLY A 81 7.82 1.13 -7.63
C GLY A 81 6.42 0.77 -7.15
N CYS A 82 6.13 0.95 -5.84
CA CYS A 82 4.79 0.75 -5.30
C CYS A 82 3.77 1.71 -5.92
N PHE A 83 4.13 2.99 -6.06
CA PHE A 83 3.31 3.99 -6.75
C PHE A 83 2.97 3.56 -8.18
N LEU A 84 3.98 3.19 -8.97
CA LEU A 84 3.81 2.80 -10.36
C LEU A 84 2.95 1.52 -10.51
N ILE A 85 3.21 0.50 -9.69
CA ILE A 85 2.43 -0.75 -9.73
C ILE A 85 0.96 -0.50 -9.38
N THR A 86 0.71 0.30 -8.33
CA THR A 86 -0.67 0.64 -7.92
C THR A 86 -1.40 1.42 -9.00
N LEU A 87 -0.72 2.39 -9.62
CA LEU A 87 -1.27 3.19 -10.71
C LEU A 87 -1.56 2.33 -11.95
N LEU A 88 -0.62 1.47 -12.36
CA LEU A 88 -0.82 0.55 -13.48
C LEU A 88 -1.97 -0.42 -13.23
N ASN A 89 -2.08 -0.96 -12.02
CA ASN A 89 -3.17 -1.85 -11.66
C ASN A 89 -4.53 -1.13 -11.71
N TYR A 90 -4.59 0.11 -11.24
CA TYR A 90 -5.81 0.93 -11.34
C TYR A 90 -6.19 1.25 -12.80
N LEU A 91 -5.21 1.64 -13.64
CA LEU A 91 -5.47 1.90 -15.06
C LEU A 91 -5.91 0.64 -15.81
N ALA A 92 -5.31 -0.52 -15.53
CA ALA A 92 -5.72 -1.79 -16.10
C ALA A 92 -7.17 -2.14 -15.71
N MET A 93 -7.55 -1.87 -14.45
CA MET A 93 -8.91 -2.08 -13.97
C MET A 93 -9.91 -1.18 -14.71
N LEU A 94 -9.59 0.10 -14.91
CA LEU A 94 -10.43 1.00 -15.72
C LEU A 94 -10.55 0.52 -17.16
N TRP A 95 -9.45 0.06 -17.78
CA TRP A 95 -9.48 -0.48 -19.14
C TRP A 95 -10.38 -1.71 -19.26
N VAL A 96 -10.30 -2.64 -18.29
CA VAL A 96 -11.18 -3.82 -18.21
C VAL A 96 -12.64 -3.42 -18.08
N VAL A 97 -12.97 -2.48 -17.19
CA VAL A 97 -14.34 -1.99 -17.00
C VAL A 97 -14.92 -1.36 -18.27
N SER A 98 -14.09 -0.65 -19.04
CA SER A 98 -14.54 0.05 -20.24
C SER A 98 -14.65 -0.83 -21.49
N ASN A 99 -13.96 -1.97 -21.56
CA ASN A 99 -13.85 -2.77 -22.79
C ASN A 99 -14.40 -4.20 -22.68
N LEU A 100 -14.68 -4.69 -21.47
CA LEU A 100 -15.15 -6.05 -21.28
C LEU A 100 -16.59 -6.08 -20.76
N ASP A 101 -17.39 -6.97 -21.35
CA ASP A 101 -18.75 -7.26 -20.89
C ASP A 101 -18.72 -7.74 -19.41
N ALA A 102 -19.89 -7.78 -18.76
CA ALA A 102 -20.02 -8.16 -17.35
C ALA A 102 -19.28 -9.46 -16.96
N ALA A 103 -19.12 -10.40 -17.90
CA ALA A 103 -18.33 -11.61 -17.73
C ALA A 103 -16.81 -11.33 -17.60
N GLY A 104 -16.24 -10.44 -18.42
CA GLY A 104 -14.83 -10.07 -18.32
C GLY A 104 -14.53 -9.17 -17.11
N LEU A 105 -15.51 -8.38 -16.66
CA LEU A 105 -15.45 -7.68 -15.37
C LEU A 105 -15.34 -8.67 -14.19
N ALA A 106 -16.17 -9.71 -14.19
CA ALA A 106 -16.15 -10.76 -13.17
C ALA A 106 -14.82 -11.52 -13.16
N VAL A 107 -14.25 -11.81 -14.35
CA VAL A 107 -12.92 -12.43 -14.47
C VAL A 107 -11.81 -11.51 -13.95
N GLY A 108 -11.86 -10.20 -14.25
CA GLY A 108 -10.91 -9.21 -13.74
C GLY A 108 -10.93 -9.10 -12.21
N CYS A 109 -12.12 -9.00 -11.63
CA CYS A 109 -12.32 -9.03 -10.18
C CYS A 109 -11.84 -10.35 -9.57
N GLY A 110 -12.11 -11.49 -10.23
CA GLY A 110 -11.62 -12.81 -9.83
C GLY A 110 -10.10 -12.91 -9.82
N MET A 111 -9.42 -12.36 -10.85
CA MET A 111 -7.96 -12.31 -10.90
C MET A 111 -7.37 -11.42 -9.80
N MET A 112 -7.99 -10.27 -9.47
CA MET A 112 -7.57 -9.45 -8.33
C MET A 112 -7.73 -10.20 -7.00
N PHE A 113 -8.82 -10.95 -6.83
CA PHE A 113 -9.02 -11.80 -5.64
C PHE A 113 -8.01 -12.95 -5.55
N LEU A 114 -7.68 -13.58 -6.67
CA LEU A 114 -6.66 -14.63 -6.73
C LEU A 114 -5.27 -14.07 -6.45
N ALA A 115 -4.91 -12.93 -7.05
CA ALA A 115 -3.66 -12.24 -6.77
C ALA A 115 -3.54 -11.87 -5.29
N THR A 116 -4.63 -11.35 -4.72
CA THR A 116 -4.78 -11.10 -3.28
C THR A 116 -4.55 -12.36 -2.45
N ALA A 117 -5.21 -13.47 -2.78
CA ALA A 117 -5.12 -14.73 -2.04
C ALA A 117 -3.73 -15.36 -2.12
N VAL A 118 -3.07 -15.23 -3.28
CA VAL A 118 -1.68 -15.65 -3.49
C VAL A 118 -0.73 -14.79 -2.68
N ILE A 119 -0.90 -13.46 -2.71
CA ILE A 119 -0.14 -12.54 -1.88
C ILE A 119 -0.36 -12.87 -0.39
N TRP A 120 -1.59 -13.17 0.03
CA TRP A 120 -1.93 -13.55 1.42
C TRP A 120 -1.23 -14.85 1.85
N ARG A 121 -1.22 -15.88 0.98
CA ARG A 121 -0.50 -17.15 1.21
C ARG A 121 1.02 -16.97 1.28
N LEU A 122 1.56 -16.02 0.52
CA LEU A 122 2.99 -15.74 0.44
C LEU A 122 3.42 -14.59 1.37
N ALA A 123 2.52 -14.01 2.16
CA ALA A 123 2.75 -12.76 2.88
C ALA A 123 3.74 -12.81 4.05
N PRO A 124 4.04 -13.94 4.73
CA PRO A 124 5.12 -13.91 5.71
C PRO A 124 6.42 -14.33 5.02
N ILE A 125 6.92 -13.51 4.09
CA ILE A 125 8.30 -13.62 3.63
C ILE A 125 9.16 -12.86 4.64
N GLU A 126 9.84 -13.60 5.52
CA GLU A 126 10.85 -13.04 6.43
C GLU A 126 11.86 -12.21 5.63
N HIS A 127 11.97 -10.91 5.95
CA HIS A 127 13.04 -10.09 5.40
C HIS A 127 14.32 -10.31 6.19
N ARG A 128 15.40 -10.63 5.49
CA ARG A 128 16.78 -10.69 6.00
C ARG A 128 17.24 -9.45 6.80
N ASN A 129 16.57 -8.30 6.68
CA ASN A 129 16.97 -7.04 7.33
C ASN A 129 16.04 -6.58 8.48
N ASN A 130 15.07 -7.42 8.86
CA ASN A 130 14.29 -7.27 10.09
C ASN A 130 14.03 -8.66 10.68
N PRO A 131 15.01 -9.28 11.36
CA PRO A 131 14.75 -10.51 12.09
C PRO A 131 13.72 -10.17 13.16
N PHE A 132 12.52 -10.73 13.04
CA PHE A 132 11.58 -10.77 14.16
C PHE A 132 12.34 -11.31 15.38
N GLY A 133 12.33 -10.58 16.50
CA GLY A 133 12.75 -11.15 17.76
C GLY A 133 11.91 -12.40 18.03
N ASP A 134 12.51 -13.44 18.60
CA ASP A 134 11.88 -14.77 18.73
C ASP A 134 10.50 -14.73 19.45
N ASP A 135 10.25 -13.69 20.24
CA ASP A 135 8.99 -13.42 20.93
C ASP A 135 7.84 -13.01 20.00
N GLU A 136 8.12 -12.27 18.92
CA GLU A 136 7.11 -11.82 17.95
C GLU A 136 6.72 -12.96 16.98
N LYS A 137 7.65 -13.91 16.76
CA LYS A 137 7.38 -15.15 16.00
C LYS A 137 6.42 -16.08 16.73
N ARG A 138 6.43 -16.08 18.07
CA ARG A 138 5.56 -16.95 18.87
C ARG A 138 4.12 -16.43 18.90
N ASN A 139 3.94 -15.13 19.10
CA ASN A 139 2.61 -14.51 19.13
C ASN A 139 1.91 -14.53 17.77
N THR A 140 2.65 -14.39 16.66
CA THR A 140 2.05 -14.44 15.31
C THR A 140 1.58 -15.85 14.94
N LYS A 141 2.26 -16.90 15.44
CA LYS A 141 1.86 -18.30 15.25
C LYS A 141 0.65 -18.69 16.11
N GLU A 142 0.58 -18.21 17.34
CA GLU A 142 -0.57 -18.45 18.22
C GLU A 142 -1.83 -17.70 17.78
N SER A 143 -1.67 -16.51 17.18
CA SER A 143 -2.79 -15.70 16.66
C SER A 143 -3.31 -16.18 15.31
N ALA A 144 -2.49 -16.91 14.54
CA ALA A 144 -2.83 -17.44 13.22
C ALA A 144 -3.30 -18.91 13.28
N GLY A 145 -3.85 -19.34 14.42
CA GLY A 145 -4.34 -20.70 14.70
C GLY A 145 -4.94 -21.41 13.49
N PHE A 146 -4.06 -22.17 12.84
CA PHE A 146 -4.26 -23.23 11.86
C PHE A 146 -3.22 -24.30 12.18
#